data_AF-A0A2Z5EM86-F1
#
_entry.id   AF-A0A2Z5EM86-F1
#
_cell.length_a   1.000
_cell.length_b   1.000
_cell.length_c   1.000
_cell.angle_alpha   90.00
_cell.angle_beta   90.00
_cell.angle_gamma   90.00
#
_symmetry.space_group_name_H-M   'P 1'
#
loop_
_entity.id
_entity.type
_entity.pdbx_description
1 polymer ?
#
loop_
_entity_poly.entity_id
_entity_poly.type
_entity_poly.pdbx_seq_one_letter_code
_entity_poly.pdbx_strand_id
1 'polypeptide(L)'
;MKYTVSLFSLFAVICLTAAIPPDYVKKISSYIETCTQKHGTNKDDVMKVLLEKVLPETHDLKCTLDCYMGEAGYIKEGKLDWEAAKASNVEKYSDDPESLEKANKIVDTCKEKVNIDGKKECEFSDVILDCIYAESKAVNLKTPDFLKAAKE
;
A
#
# COMPACT_ATOMS: atom_id res chain seq x y z
N MET A 1 -20.13 12.22 55.20
CA MET A 1 -20.61 12.18 53.81
C MET A 1 -20.22 13.47 53.10
N LYS A 2 -19.14 13.44 52.32
CA LYS A 2 -18.78 14.49 51.34
C LYS A 2 -18.14 13.76 50.16
N TYR A 3 -18.96 13.34 49.20
CA TYR A 3 -18.50 12.72 47.97
C TYR A 3 -17.99 13.82 47.05
N THR A 4 -16.67 14.06 47.07
CA THR A 4 -16.01 14.82 46.00
C THR A 4 -15.86 13.87 44.82
N VAL A 5 -16.88 13.84 43.96
CA VAL A 5 -16.79 13.26 42.62
C VAL A 5 -15.81 14.13 41.83
N SER A 6 -14.52 13.79 41.92
CA SER A 6 -13.48 14.42 41.11
C SER A 6 -13.58 13.84 39.72
N LEU A 7 -13.99 14.71 38.81
CA LEU A 7 -14.24 14.55 37.39
C LEU A 7 -13.00 14.02 36.65
N PHE A 8 -12.72 12.72 36.75
CA PHE A 8 -11.89 12.02 35.76
C PHE A 8 -12.71 11.98 34.47
N SER A 9 -12.67 13.06 33.70
CA SER A 9 -13.13 13.07 32.32
C SER A 9 -12.35 12.00 31.57
N LEU A 10 -13.01 10.87 31.38
CA LEU A 10 -12.70 9.83 30.42
C LEU A 10 -12.71 10.49 29.02
N PHE A 11 -11.66 11.21 28.66
CA PHE A 11 -11.32 11.39 27.25
C PHE A 11 -10.83 10.03 26.79
N ALA A 12 -11.78 9.14 26.48
CA ALA A 12 -11.53 8.06 25.55
C ALA A 12 -11.15 8.75 24.24
N VAL A 13 -9.86 8.99 24.06
CA VAL A 13 -9.29 9.30 22.75
C VAL A 13 -9.55 8.04 21.94
N ILE A 14 -10.71 8.00 21.29
CA ILE A 14 -10.98 7.04 20.23
C ILE A 14 -9.99 7.45 19.14
N CYS A 15 -8.81 6.82 19.15
CA CYS A 15 -7.93 6.82 17.99
C CYS A 15 -8.74 6.15 16.88
N LEU A 16 -9.44 6.96 16.10
CA LEU A 16 -10.02 6.56 14.82
C LEU A 16 -8.82 6.25 13.91
N THR A 17 -8.29 5.04 14.02
CA THR A 17 -7.36 4.51 13.03
C THR A 17 -8.17 4.25 11.77
N ALA A 18 -7.80 4.89 10.66
CA ALA A 18 -8.41 4.65 9.37
C ALA A 18 -8.39 3.14 9.07
N ALA A 19 -9.58 2.57 8.87
CA ALA A 19 -9.73 1.18 8.45
C ALA A 19 -9.59 1.11 6.93
N ILE A 20 -8.94 0.05 6.45
CA ILE A 20 -8.91 -0.22 5.02
C ILE A 20 -10.20 -0.96 4.62
N PRO A 21 -10.84 -0.62 3.49
CA PRO A 21 -12.08 -1.30 3.10
C PRO A 21 -11.87 -2.82 2.88
N PRO A 22 -12.76 -3.69 3.39
CA PRO A 22 -12.62 -5.15 3.24
C PRO A 22 -12.60 -5.62 1.78
N ASP A 23 -13.43 -5.01 0.93
CA ASP A 23 -13.48 -5.32 -0.50
C ASP A 23 -12.17 -4.97 -1.20
N TYR A 24 -11.52 -3.88 -0.78
CA TYR A 24 -10.18 -3.54 -1.23
C TYR A 24 -9.24 -4.68 -0.83
N VAL A 25 -9.14 -5.04 0.46
CA VAL A 25 -8.26 -6.12 0.94
C VAL A 25 -8.46 -7.45 0.21
N LYS A 26 -9.71 -7.84 -0.02
CA LYS A 26 -10.07 -9.06 -0.77
C LYS A 26 -9.54 -9.00 -2.20
N LYS A 27 -9.71 -7.86 -2.88
CA LYS A 27 -9.21 -7.64 -4.25
C LYS A 27 -7.69 -7.77 -4.32
N ILE A 28 -6.95 -7.11 -3.43
CA ILE A 28 -5.47 -7.14 -3.45
C ILE A 28 -4.95 -8.51 -3.08
N SER A 29 -5.60 -9.18 -2.11
CA SER A 29 -5.25 -10.55 -1.72
C SER A 29 -5.37 -11.52 -2.89
N SER A 30 -6.42 -11.40 -3.70
CA SER A 30 -6.62 -12.22 -4.91
C SER A 30 -5.48 -12.05 -5.92
N TYR A 31 -5.02 -10.81 -6.14
CA TYR A 31 -3.87 -10.53 -7.02
C TYR A 31 -2.57 -11.12 -6.47
N ILE A 32 -2.30 -10.93 -5.16
CA ILE A 32 -1.10 -11.48 -4.52
C ILE A 32 -1.11 -13.01 -4.58
N GLU A 33 -2.24 -13.65 -4.31
CA GLU A 33 -2.39 -15.12 -4.38
C GLU A 33 -2.14 -15.63 -5.80
N THR A 34 -2.67 -14.95 -6.82
CA THR A 34 -2.44 -15.29 -8.22
C THR A 34 -0.95 -15.21 -8.58
N CYS A 35 -0.27 -14.14 -8.16
CA CYS A 35 1.13 -13.91 -8.51
C CYS A 35 2.11 -14.76 -7.71
N THR A 36 1.82 -15.04 -6.44
CA THR A 36 2.63 -15.95 -5.62
C THR A 36 2.57 -17.39 -6.16
N GLN A 37 1.39 -17.85 -6.60
CA GLN A 37 1.27 -19.14 -7.31
C GLN A 37 2.05 -19.16 -8.62
N LYS A 38 1.99 -18.09 -9.42
CA LYS A 38 2.69 -17.99 -10.70
C LYS A 38 4.21 -18.07 -10.55
N HIS A 39 4.77 -17.44 -9.51
CA HIS A 39 6.21 -17.30 -9.33
C HIS A 39 6.80 -18.19 -8.22
N GLY A 40 5.99 -19.03 -7.58
CA GLY A 40 6.45 -19.96 -6.54
C GLY A 40 6.91 -19.26 -5.25
N THR A 41 6.37 -18.08 -4.95
CA THR A 41 6.66 -17.32 -3.72
C THR A 41 5.53 -17.47 -2.71
N ASN A 42 5.66 -16.85 -1.53
CA ASN A 42 4.63 -16.90 -0.49
C ASN A 42 4.02 -15.51 -0.23
N LYS A 43 2.79 -15.49 0.28
CA LYS A 43 2.04 -14.26 0.58
C LYS A 43 2.70 -13.42 1.68
N ASP A 44 3.22 -14.05 2.72
CA ASP A 44 3.88 -13.37 3.85
C ASP A 44 5.12 -12.59 3.40
N ASP A 45 5.89 -13.10 2.42
CA ASP A 45 7.05 -12.39 1.87
C ASP A 45 6.62 -11.11 1.13
N VAL A 46 5.53 -11.19 0.36
CA VAL A 46 4.93 -10.01 -0.31
C VAL A 46 4.41 -9.03 0.72
N MET A 47 3.69 -9.51 1.74
CA MET A 47 3.16 -8.66 2.82
C MET A 47 4.29 -8.00 3.61
N LYS A 48 5.39 -8.70 3.85
CA LYS A 48 6.59 -8.13 4.48
C LYS A 48 7.12 -6.94 3.68
N VAL A 49 7.32 -7.12 2.37
CA VAL A 49 7.75 -6.03 1.47
C VAL A 49 6.81 -4.82 1.57
N LEU A 50 5.50 -5.03 1.48
CA LEU A 50 4.52 -3.94 1.43
C LEU A 50 4.30 -3.25 2.79
N LEU A 51 4.30 -4.01 3.90
CA LEU A 51 4.02 -3.48 5.24
C LEU A 51 5.26 -2.89 5.90
N GLU A 52 6.42 -3.55 5.77
CA GLU A 52 7.68 -3.07 6.32
C GLU A 52 8.35 -2.04 5.40
N LYS A 53 7.81 -1.82 4.20
CA LYS A 53 8.33 -0.88 3.18
C LYS A 53 9.80 -1.17 2.84
N VAL A 54 10.11 -2.44 2.63
CA VAL A 54 11.43 -2.94 2.23
C VAL A 54 11.39 -3.41 0.78
N LEU A 55 12.51 -3.33 0.07
CA LEU A 55 12.58 -3.79 -1.32
C LEU A 55 12.71 -5.32 -1.38
N PRO A 56 12.14 -5.97 -2.42
CA PRO A 56 12.29 -7.41 -2.61
C PRO A 56 13.76 -7.79 -2.92
N GLU A 57 14.24 -8.85 -2.27
CA GLU A 57 15.64 -9.26 -2.37
C GLU A 57 15.89 -10.35 -3.43
N THR A 58 14.88 -11.17 -3.73
CA THR A 58 14.99 -12.29 -4.67
C THR A 58 14.36 -11.95 -6.02
N HIS A 59 14.88 -12.55 -7.09
CA HIS A 59 14.32 -12.39 -8.44
C HIS A 59 12.83 -12.80 -8.49
N ASP A 60 12.47 -13.93 -7.86
CA ASP A 60 11.09 -14.43 -7.90
C ASP A 60 10.12 -13.52 -7.13
N LEU A 61 10.57 -12.92 -6.03
CA LEU A 61 9.76 -11.95 -5.28
C LEU A 61 9.59 -10.64 -6.06
N LYS A 62 10.61 -10.20 -6.78
CA LYS A 62 10.50 -9.05 -7.71
C LYS A 62 9.49 -9.33 -8.82
N CYS A 63 9.58 -10.49 -9.45
CA CYS A 63 8.59 -10.92 -10.45
C CYS A 63 7.17 -11.00 -9.87
N THR A 64 7.03 -11.48 -8.63
CA THR A 64 5.74 -11.54 -7.94
C THR A 64 5.15 -10.14 -7.76
N LEU A 65 5.96 -9.14 -7.41
CA LEU A 65 5.51 -7.76 -7.23
C LEU A 65 5.20 -7.06 -8.56
N ASP A 66 5.98 -7.30 -9.61
CA ASP A 66 5.64 -6.84 -10.96
C ASP A 66 4.32 -7.43 -11.45
N CYS A 67 4.12 -8.74 -11.26
CA CYS A 67 2.87 -9.41 -11.55
C CYS A 67 1.71 -8.78 -10.78
N TYR A 68 1.88 -8.57 -9.46
CA TYR A 68 0.85 -7.95 -8.62
C TYR A 68 0.49 -6.54 -9.13
N MET A 69 1.49 -5.71 -9.43
CA MET A 69 1.26 -4.38 -9.98
C MET A 69 0.61 -4.42 -11.38
N GLY A 70 0.88 -5.45 -12.17
CA GLY A 70 0.21 -5.73 -13.44
C GLY A 70 -1.27 -6.09 -13.25
N GLU A 71 -1.59 -7.03 -12.36
CA GLU A 71 -2.96 -7.42 -12.01
C GLU A 71 -3.77 -6.26 -11.43
N ALA A 72 -3.13 -5.40 -10.63
CA ALA A 72 -3.73 -4.17 -10.11
C ALA A 72 -3.90 -3.07 -11.18
N GLY A 73 -3.36 -3.28 -12.38
CA GLY A 73 -3.48 -2.38 -13.52
C GLY A 73 -2.54 -1.18 -13.49
N TYR A 74 -1.55 -1.15 -12.59
CA TYR A 74 -0.55 -0.08 -12.50
C TYR A 74 0.53 -0.20 -13.56
N ILE A 75 0.73 -1.41 -14.08
CA ILE A 75 1.67 -1.70 -15.18
C ILE A 75 0.85 -2.33 -16.31
N LYS A 76 0.82 -1.67 -17.47
CA LYS A 76 0.15 -2.17 -18.68
C LYS A 76 1.08 -2.02 -19.87
N GLU A 77 1.33 -3.11 -20.58
CA GLU A 77 2.14 -3.12 -21.80
C GLU A 77 3.52 -2.45 -21.61
N GLY A 78 4.14 -2.68 -20.45
CA GLY A 78 5.45 -2.08 -20.11
C GLY A 78 5.39 -0.57 -19.83
N LYS A 79 4.22 -0.02 -19.53
CA LYS A 79 4.02 1.38 -19.15
C LYS A 79 3.33 1.50 -17.79
N LEU A 80 3.67 2.56 -17.06
CA LEU A 80 3.04 2.88 -15.79
C LEU A 80 1.71 3.61 -16.00
N ASP A 81 0.66 3.14 -15.34
CA ASP A 81 -0.67 3.75 -15.28
C ASP A 81 -0.84 4.45 -13.93
N TRP A 82 -0.34 5.68 -13.85
CA TRP A 82 -0.40 6.49 -12.63
C TRP A 82 -1.82 6.90 -12.24
N GLU A 83 -2.74 6.96 -13.20
CA GLU A 83 -4.15 7.24 -12.90
C GLU A 83 -4.81 6.03 -12.23
N ALA A 84 -4.47 4.80 -12.66
CA ALA A 84 -4.88 3.59 -11.93
C ALA A 84 -4.34 3.56 -10.49
N ALA A 85 -3.10 4.03 -10.26
CA ALA A 85 -2.55 4.15 -8.91
C ALA A 85 -3.34 5.16 -8.05
N LYS A 86 -3.71 6.33 -8.59
CA LYS A 86 -4.57 7.30 -7.90
C LYS A 86 -5.97 6.76 -7.62
N ALA A 87 -6.58 6.06 -8.59
CA ALA A 87 -7.87 5.42 -8.39
C ALA A 87 -7.81 4.40 -7.24
N SER A 88 -6.72 3.63 -7.15
CA SER A 88 -6.51 2.71 -6.05
C SER A 88 -6.36 3.40 -4.69
N ASN A 89 -5.75 4.59 -4.63
CA ASN A 89 -5.69 5.39 -3.40
C ASN A 89 -7.09 5.82 -2.93
N VAL A 90 -7.99 6.19 -3.85
CA VAL A 90 -9.38 6.57 -3.50
C VAL A 90 -10.09 5.41 -2.81
N GLU A 91 -9.91 4.19 -3.31
CA GLU A 91 -10.46 3.00 -2.66
C GLU A 91 -9.76 2.70 -1.33
N LYS A 92 -8.42 2.77 -1.29
CA LYS A 92 -7.61 2.41 -0.11
C LYS A 92 -7.83 3.34 1.09
N TYR A 93 -8.02 4.62 0.83
CA TYR A 93 -8.12 5.70 1.82
C TYR A 93 -9.49 6.38 1.79
N SER A 94 -10.56 5.66 1.43
CA SER A 94 -11.91 6.22 1.30
C SER A 94 -12.38 6.99 2.54
N ASP A 95 -11.95 6.53 3.72
CA ASP A 95 -12.34 7.06 5.02
C ASP A 95 -11.24 7.94 5.66
N ASP A 96 -10.15 8.22 4.93
CA ASP A 96 -9.03 9.04 5.38
C ASP A 96 -8.59 10.06 4.30
N PRO A 97 -9.30 11.20 4.21
CA PRO A 97 -8.99 12.24 3.22
C PRO A 97 -7.57 12.80 3.32
N GLU A 98 -6.99 12.85 4.54
CA GLU A 98 -5.63 13.34 4.75
C GLU A 98 -4.60 12.37 4.13
N SER A 99 -4.77 11.07 4.38
CA SER A 99 -3.91 10.04 3.77
C SER A 99 -4.15 9.93 2.27
N LEU A 100 -5.37 10.12 1.77
CA LEU A 100 -5.67 10.16 0.34
C LEU A 100 -4.91 11.30 -0.36
N GLU A 101 -4.94 12.52 0.19
CA GLU A 101 -4.20 13.66 -0.37
C GLU A 101 -2.70 13.37 -0.42
N LYS A 102 -2.13 12.87 0.68
CA LYS A 102 -0.72 12.47 0.76
C LYS A 102 -0.37 11.38 -0.23
N ALA A 103 -1.20 10.34 -0.35
CA ALA A 103 -0.99 9.23 -1.28
C ALA A 103 -1.02 9.70 -2.74
N ASN A 104 -1.92 10.59 -3.10
CA ASN A 104 -1.96 11.18 -4.44
C ASN A 104 -0.75 12.06 -4.72
N LYS A 105 -0.29 12.84 -3.74
CA LYS A 105 0.96 13.63 -3.85
C LYS A 105 2.18 12.75 -4.08
N ILE A 106 2.26 11.59 -3.41
CA ILE A 106 3.32 10.60 -3.64
C ILE A 106 3.27 10.08 -5.08
N VAL A 107 2.08 9.74 -5.58
CA VAL A 107 1.91 9.29 -6.97
C VAL A 107 2.38 10.37 -7.96
N ASP A 108 2.00 11.63 -7.74
CA ASP A 108 2.45 12.74 -8.60
C ASP A 108 3.97 12.91 -8.56
N THR A 109 4.57 12.82 -7.37
CA THR A 109 6.02 12.94 -7.21
C THR A 109 6.75 11.77 -7.88
N CYS A 110 6.26 10.54 -7.72
CA CYS A 110 6.87 9.37 -8.33
C CYS A 110 6.66 9.30 -9.84
N LYS A 111 5.56 9.84 -10.37
CA LYS A 111 5.36 10.01 -11.81
C LYS A 111 6.45 10.84 -12.48
N GLU A 112 7.01 11.82 -11.78
CA GLU A 112 8.10 12.65 -12.29
C GLU A 112 9.48 12.00 -12.12
N LYS A 113 9.67 11.17 -11.09
CA LYS A 113 10.97 10.59 -10.72
C LYS A 113 11.24 9.22 -11.31
N VAL A 114 10.20 8.39 -11.44
CA VAL A 114 10.35 6.98 -11.84
C VAL A 114 10.44 6.90 -13.35
N ASN A 115 11.52 6.29 -13.83
CA ASN A 115 11.69 5.90 -15.22
C ASN A 115 11.91 4.38 -15.30
N ILE A 116 11.11 3.71 -16.11
CA ILE A 116 11.20 2.27 -16.38
C ILE A 116 11.81 1.97 -17.76
N ASP A 117 12.24 2.98 -18.52
CA ASP A 117 12.90 2.77 -19.80
C ASP A 117 14.17 1.93 -19.64
N GLY A 118 14.28 0.88 -20.45
CA GLY A 118 15.40 -0.06 -20.39
C GLY A 118 15.36 -1.04 -19.22
N LYS A 119 14.34 -0.97 -18.34
CA LYS A 119 14.07 -2.00 -17.35
C LYS A 119 13.39 -3.21 -17.98
N LYS A 120 13.62 -4.37 -17.41
CA LYS A 120 12.96 -5.62 -17.81
C LYS A 120 11.76 -5.88 -16.91
N GLU A 121 10.86 -6.75 -17.38
CA GLU A 121 9.87 -7.39 -16.51
C GLU A 121 10.59 -8.00 -15.30
N CYS A 122 9.98 -7.91 -14.12
CA CYS A 122 10.54 -8.18 -12.80
C CYS A 122 11.51 -7.13 -12.26
N GLU A 123 11.69 -5.98 -12.93
CA GLU A 123 12.50 -4.86 -12.40
C GLU A 123 11.68 -3.57 -12.24
N PHE A 124 10.41 -3.56 -12.66
CA PHE A 124 9.58 -2.36 -12.64
C PHE A 124 9.16 -2.00 -11.21
N SER A 125 8.70 -2.98 -10.44
CA SER A 125 8.23 -2.79 -9.06
C SER A 125 9.33 -2.27 -8.15
N ASP A 126 10.59 -2.66 -8.33
CA ASP A 126 11.72 -2.15 -7.54
C ASP A 126 11.81 -0.63 -7.60
N VAL A 127 11.84 -0.06 -8.81
CA VAL A 127 12.00 1.39 -8.98
C VAL A 127 10.75 2.16 -8.57
N ILE A 128 9.56 1.56 -8.72
CA ILE A 128 8.30 2.14 -8.28
C ILE A 128 8.23 2.16 -6.74
N LEU A 129 8.50 1.03 -6.09
CA LEU A 129 8.45 0.86 -4.65
C LEU A 129 9.50 1.71 -3.95
N ASP A 130 10.71 1.80 -4.48
CA ASP A 130 11.77 2.66 -3.92
C ASP A 130 11.29 4.11 -3.81
N CYS A 131 10.70 4.65 -4.88
CA CYS A 131 10.12 5.99 -4.86
C CYS A 131 8.94 6.09 -3.88
N ILE A 132 7.96 5.18 -3.97
CA ILE A 132 6.77 5.23 -3.12
C ILE A 132 7.14 5.17 -1.64
N TYR A 133 8.09 4.33 -1.26
CA TYR A 133 8.52 4.18 0.13
C TYR A 133 9.27 5.41 0.63
N ALA A 134 10.20 5.96 -0.16
CA ALA A 134 10.91 7.19 0.17
C ALA A 134 9.95 8.36 0.36
N GLU A 135 9.03 8.57 -0.58
CA GLU A 135 8.08 9.68 -0.53
C GLU A 135 7.01 9.48 0.56
N SER A 136 6.56 8.23 0.78
CA SER A 136 5.66 7.89 1.90
C SER A 136 6.26 8.26 3.25
N LYS A 137 7.56 8.00 3.43
CA LYS A 137 8.29 8.40 4.64
C LYS A 137 8.39 9.92 4.74
N ALA A 138 8.69 10.61 3.64
CA ALA A 138 8.83 12.07 3.62
C ALA A 138 7.55 12.81 4.02
N VAL A 139 6.37 12.28 3.67
CA VAL A 139 5.08 12.90 4.01
C VAL A 139 4.39 12.29 5.23
N ASN A 140 5.06 11.36 5.93
CA ASN A 140 4.50 10.60 7.05
C ASN A 140 3.13 9.98 6.71
N LEU A 141 3.04 9.31 5.55
CA LEU A 141 1.81 8.61 5.16
C LEU A 141 1.56 7.45 6.12
N LYS A 142 0.38 7.46 6.76
CA LYS A 142 -0.09 6.37 7.60
C LYS A 142 -0.46 5.19 6.71
N THR A 143 0.09 4.01 7.00
CA THR A 143 -0.34 2.78 6.33
C THR A 143 -1.65 2.32 6.99
N PRO A 144 -2.74 2.08 6.24
CA PRO A 144 -3.96 1.51 6.79
C PRO A 144 -3.68 0.14 7.42
N ASP A 145 -4.43 -0.22 8.45
CA ASP A 145 -4.23 -1.50 9.14
C ASP A 145 -4.80 -2.67 8.32
N PHE A 146 -3.93 -3.26 7.48
CA PHE A 146 -4.23 -4.46 6.69
C PHE A 146 -4.51 -5.70 7.56
N LEU A 147 -3.92 -5.79 8.75
CA LEU A 147 -4.05 -6.95 9.63
C LEU A 147 -5.37 -6.95 10.39
N LYS A 148 -5.94 -5.77 10.66
CA LYS A 148 -7.29 -5.64 11.21
C LYS A 148 -8.33 -6.10 10.19
N ALA A 149 -8.26 -5.60 8.96
CA ALA A 149 -9.24 -5.93 7.92
C ALA A 149 -9.15 -7.39 7.43
N ALA A 150 -8.01 -8.05 7.57
CA ALA A 150 -7.87 -9.48 7.25
C ALA A 150 -8.47 -10.42 8.33
N LYS A 151 -8.89 -9.87 9.48
CA LYS A 151 -9.50 -10.61 10.61
C LYS A 151 -11.01 -10.38 10.74
N GLU A 152 -11.57 -9.46 9.95
CA GLU A 152 -13.00 -9.15 9.87
C GLU A 152 -13.66 -9.97 8.73
#